data_AF-A0A956PI66-F1
#
_entry.id   AF-A0A956PI66-F1
#
_cell.length_a   1.000
_cell.length_b   1.000
_cell.length_c   1.000
_cell.angle_alpha   90.00
_cell.angle_beta   90.00
_cell.angle_gamma   90.00
#
_symmetry.space_group_name_H-M   'P 1'
#
loop_
_entity.id
_entity.type
_entity.pdbx_description
1 polymer ?
#
loop_
_entity_poly.entity_id
_entity_poly.type
_entity_poly.pdbx_seq_one_letter_code
_entity_poly.pdbx_strand_id
1 'polypeptide(L)'
;MDRLIRTLQEREKELRCLYQIQRLTLASTTSLETVFEQIAESVGIGWQNPEATGCCIEYFGRRYASANFSSEAPRLTESIRMGGRAIGSITVSDQGLAGPEAFLTEERLLLETVSWLLSNFVEWRHLGILGKRLPSSRDSHWQWRERLLGGIVEKFDESKFGHAKIHIGGSTERGEATHGSDIDLYIEHQGTDLEKERLLYWLEGWSQSVAEIARIQTGELFPDGVINVVWLSGELDTARFPQYRRVL
;
A
#
# COMPACT_ATOMS: atom_id res chain seq x y z
N MET A 1 -12.51 -29.74 -34.50
CA MET A 1 -12.44 -28.29 -34.79
C MET A 1 -13.10 -27.51 -33.65
N ASP A 2 -14.30 -27.92 -33.23
CA ASP A 2 -15.09 -27.24 -32.17
C ASP A 2 -14.43 -27.17 -30.79
N ARG A 3 -13.70 -28.21 -30.36
CA ARG A 3 -12.94 -28.16 -29.09
C ARG A 3 -11.85 -27.09 -29.09
N LEU A 4 -11.15 -26.93 -30.22
CA LEU A 4 -10.10 -25.91 -30.37
C LEU A 4 -10.71 -24.51 -30.37
N ILE A 5 -11.81 -24.32 -31.10
CA ILE A 5 -12.56 -23.05 -31.14
C ILE A 5 -13.04 -22.69 -29.73
N ARG A 6 -13.62 -23.64 -28.99
CA ARG A 6 -14.05 -23.42 -27.61
C ARG A 6 -12.89 -23.04 -26.69
N THR A 7 -11.77 -23.76 -26.74
CA THR A 7 -10.60 -23.42 -25.91
C THR A 7 -10.05 -22.03 -26.23
N LEU A 8 -10.04 -21.62 -27.50
CA LEU A 8 -9.62 -20.27 -27.90
C LEU A 8 -10.59 -19.20 -27.38
N GLN A 9 -11.90 -19.44 -27.45
CA GLN A 9 -12.91 -18.54 -26.90
C GLN A 9 -12.78 -18.37 -25.38
N GLU A 10 -12.51 -19.45 -24.64
CA GLU A 10 -12.26 -19.35 -23.19
C GLU A 10 -11.01 -18.51 -22.88
N ARG A 11 -9.91 -18.70 -23.63
CA ARG A 11 -8.70 -17.88 -23.46
C ARG A 11 -8.90 -16.42 -23.84
N GLU A 12 -9.68 -16.16 -24.88
CA GLU A 12 -10.06 -14.79 -25.26
C GLU A 12 -10.81 -14.09 -24.12
N LYS A 13 -11.76 -14.78 -23.48
CA LYS A 13 -12.51 -14.28 -22.32
C LYS A 13 -11.58 -13.94 -21.15
N GLU A 14 -10.69 -14.87 -20.78
CA GLU A 14 -9.70 -14.66 -19.71
C GLU A 14 -8.83 -13.42 -19.98
N LEU A 15 -8.26 -13.32 -21.19
CA LEU A 15 -7.40 -12.20 -21.59
C LEU A 15 -8.16 -10.88 -21.60
N ARG A 16 -9.40 -10.87 -22.10
CA ARG A 16 -10.25 -9.69 -22.12
C ARG A 16 -10.58 -9.22 -20.70
N CYS A 17 -10.88 -10.13 -19.80
CA CYS A 17 -11.10 -9.86 -18.37
C CYS A 17 -9.86 -9.19 -17.76
N LEU A 18 -8.69 -9.81 -17.88
CA LEU A 18 -7.44 -9.28 -17.34
C LEU A 18 -7.08 -7.90 -17.92
N TYR A 19 -7.23 -7.71 -19.23
CA TYR A 19 -6.95 -6.43 -19.87
C TYR A 19 -7.88 -5.31 -19.39
N GLN A 20 -9.18 -5.59 -19.24
CA GLN A 20 -10.13 -4.60 -18.71
C GLN A 20 -9.77 -4.21 -17.28
N ILE A 21 -9.47 -5.18 -16.43
CA ILE A 21 -9.08 -4.93 -15.03
C ILE A 21 -7.78 -4.12 -14.99
N GLN A 22 -6.76 -4.51 -15.75
CA GLN A 22 -5.51 -3.75 -15.84
C GLN A 22 -5.74 -2.30 -16.25
N ARG A 23 -6.56 -2.05 -17.29
CA ARG A 23 -6.90 -0.69 -17.72
C ARG A 23 -7.56 0.13 -16.60
N LEU A 24 -8.46 -0.48 -15.84
CA LEU A 24 -9.12 0.17 -14.69
C LEU A 24 -8.14 0.49 -13.58
N THR A 25 -7.24 -0.44 -13.25
CA THR A 25 -6.21 -0.24 -12.22
C THR A 25 -5.15 0.81 -12.59
N LEU A 26 -4.98 1.10 -13.89
CA LEU A 26 -4.07 2.15 -14.37
C LEU A 26 -4.73 3.54 -14.43
N ALA A 27 -6.05 3.64 -14.23
CA ALA A 27 -6.79 4.90 -14.31
C ALA A 27 -6.55 5.78 -13.07
N SER A 28 -5.58 6.69 -13.17
CA SER A 28 -5.10 7.51 -12.04
C SER A 28 -6.07 8.58 -11.50
N THR A 29 -7.11 8.94 -12.26
CA THR A 29 -8.06 10.01 -11.91
C THR A 29 -9.39 9.50 -11.35
N THR A 30 -9.68 8.20 -11.48
CA THR A 30 -10.93 7.58 -11.03
C THR A 30 -10.88 7.25 -9.54
N SER A 31 -11.95 7.48 -8.78
CA SER A 31 -12.00 7.10 -7.36
C SER A 31 -11.83 5.58 -7.19
N LEU A 32 -11.32 5.17 -6.02
CA LEU A 32 -11.09 3.76 -5.72
C LEU A 32 -12.42 2.99 -5.70
N GLU A 33 -13.47 3.62 -5.19
CA GLU A 33 -14.83 3.10 -5.18
C GLU A 33 -15.32 2.77 -6.59
N THR A 34 -15.22 3.73 -7.52
CA THR A 34 -15.67 3.53 -8.90
C THR A 34 -14.82 2.50 -9.65
N VAL A 35 -13.52 2.41 -9.36
CA VAL A 35 -12.68 1.34 -9.93
C VAL A 35 -13.15 -0.03 -9.44
N PHE A 36 -13.45 -0.18 -8.15
CA PHE A 36 -13.94 -1.45 -7.59
C PHE A 36 -15.31 -1.85 -8.12
N GLU A 37 -16.24 -0.91 -8.25
CA GLU A 37 -17.54 -1.17 -8.88
C GLU A 37 -17.37 -1.69 -10.31
N GLN A 38 -16.51 -1.03 -11.10
CA GLN A 38 -16.26 -1.42 -12.49
C GLN A 38 -15.53 -2.77 -12.59
N ILE A 39 -14.62 -3.07 -11.67
CA ILE A 39 -13.95 -4.38 -11.63
C ILE A 39 -14.94 -5.47 -11.24
N ALA A 40 -15.77 -5.26 -10.22
CA ALA A 40 -16.79 -6.23 -9.81
C ALA A 40 -17.71 -6.59 -10.99
N GLU A 41 -18.15 -5.61 -11.77
CA GLU A 41 -18.96 -5.84 -12.98
C GLU A 41 -18.21 -6.54 -14.13
N SER A 42 -16.88 -6.39 -14.20
CA SER A 42 -16.08 -6.92 -15.32
C SER A 42 -15.56 -8.34 -15.10
N VAL A 43 -15.31 -8.76 -13.86
CA VAL A 43 -14.60 -10.02 -13.55
C VAL A 43 -15.32 -11.25 -14.11
N GLY A 44 -16.65 -11.29 -14.03
CA GLY A 44 -17.46 -12.44 -14.45
C GLY A 44 -17.32 -12.82 -15.92
N ILE A 45 -16.90 -11.90 -16.80
CA ILE A 45 -16.75 -12.19 -18.24
C ILE A 45 -15.66 -13.23 -18.54
N GLY A 46 -14.74 -13.46 -17.60
CA GLY A 46 -13.64 -14.42 -17.73
C GLY A 46 -14.03 -15.86 -17.41
N TRP A 47 -15.22 -16.09 -16.84
CA TRP A 47 -15.67 -17.42 -16.40
C TRP A 47 -16.37 -18.20 -17.52
N GLN A 48 -16.59 -19.50 -17.29
CA GLN A 48 -17.31 -20.34 -18.25
C GLN A 48 -18.72 -19.84 -18.54
N ASN A 49 -19.45 -19.35 -17.51
CA ASN A 49 -20.81 -18.85 -17.63
C ASN A 49 -20.98 -17.40 -17.10
N PRO A 50 -20.56 -16.39 -17.88
CA PRO A 50 -20.58 -14.99 -17.44
C PRO A 50 -21.92 -14.46 -16.93
N GLU A 51 -23.05 -15.00 -17.41
CA GLU A 51 -24.38 -14.56 -16.98
C GLU A 51 -24.75 -15.07 -15.58
N ALA A 52 -24.22 -16.23 -15.16
CA ALA A 52 -24.43 -16.79 -13.82
C ALA A 52 -23.31 -16.41 -12.84
N THR A 53 -22.18 -15.92 -13.34
CA THR A 53 -21.04 -15.51 -12.54
C THR A 53 -21.19 -14.06 -12.06
N GLY A 54 -21.10 -13.86 -10.76
CA GLY A 54 -21.04 -12.54 -10.11
C GLY A 54 -19.77 -12.36 -9.28
N CYS A 55 -19.43 -11.12 -8.95
CA CYS A 55 -18.22 -10.79 -8.19
C CYS A 55 -18.55 -9.80 -7.06
N CYS A 56 -17.84 -9.93 -5.95
CA CYS A 56 -17.91 -9.03 -4.80
C CYS A 56 -16.51 -8.73 -4.28
N ILE A 57 -16.20 -7.45 -4.17
CA ILE A 57 -14.98 -6.94 -3.52
C ILE A 57 -15.37 -6.38 -2.16
N GLU A 58 -14.69 -6.86 -1.13
CA GLU A 58 -14.78 -6.29 0.23
C GLU A 58 -13.47 -5.62 0.59
N TYR A 59 -13.55 -4.39 1.08
CA TYR A 59 -12.39 -3.56 1.31
C TYR A 59 -12.61 -2.59 2.47
N PHE A 60 -11.83 -2.72 3.55
CA PHE A 60 -11.98 -1.94 4.80
C PHE A 60 -13.45 -1.80 5.26
N GLY A 61 -14.21 -2.90 5.21
CA GLY A 61 -15.62 -2.94 5.62
C GLY A 61 -16.63 -2.37 4.63
N ARG A 62 -16.18 -1.88 3.45
CA ARG A 62 -17.07 -1.52 2.34
C ARG A 62 -17.18 -2.68 1.36
N ARG A 63 -18.35 -2.79 0.72
CA ARG A 63 -18.69 -3.87 -0.20
C ARG A 63 -19.08 -3.31 -1.57
N TYR A 64 -18.51 -3.87 -2.63
CA TYR A 64 -18.78 -3.53 -4.02
C TYR A 64 -19.10 -4.83 -4.77
N ALA A 65 -20.34 -5.01 -5.22
CA ALA A 65 -20.79 -6.26 -5.80
C ALA A 65 -21.46 -6.02 -7.15
N SER A 66 -21.26 -6.95 -8.09
CA SER A 66 -21.99 -6.94 -9.34
C SER A 66 -23.43 -7.41 -9.17
N ALA A 67 -24.28 -7.06 -10.13
CA ALA A 67 -25.71 -7.41 -10.11
C ALA A 67 -25.98 -8.92 -9.95
N ASN A 68 -25.12 -9.77 -10.50
CA ASN A 68 -25.29 -11.22 -10.52
C ASN A 68 -24.68 -11.94 -9.30
N PHE A 69 -24.06 -11.20 -8.36
CA PHE A 69 -23.42 -11.80 -7.20
C PHE A 69 -24.44 -12.35 -6.20
N SER A 70 -24.20 -13.60 -5.75
CA SER A 70 -25.02 -14.26 -4.73
C SER A 70 -24.17 -14.83 -3.61
N SER A 71 -24.56 -14.55 -2.36
CA SER A 71 -23.93 -15.13 -1.16
C SER A 71 -24.39 -16.57 -0.87
N GLU A 72 -25.33 -17.11 -1.63
CA GLU A 72 -25.82 -18.47 -1.42
C GLU A 72 -25.27 -19.46 -2.46
N ALA A 73 -24.66 -18.94 -3.53
CA ALA A 73 -24.07 -19.74 -4.59
C ALA A 73 -22.67 -20.28 -4.22
N PRO A 74 -22.20 -21.33 -4.90
CA PRO A 74 -20.79 -21.74 -4.88
C PRO A 74 -19.85 -20.58 -5.19
N ARG A 75 -18.75 -20.49 -4.44
CA ARG A 75 -17.83 -19.35 -4.49
C ARG A 75 -16.36 -19.74 -4.45
N LEU A 76 -15.55 -18.86 -5.02
CA LEU A 76 -14.11 -18.76 -4.79
C LEU A 76 -13.79 -17.41 -4.17
N THR A 77 -12.81 -17.36 -3.27
CA THR A 77 -12.43 -16.15 -2.56
C THR A 77 -10.93 -16.06 -2.48
N GLU A 78 -10.40 -14.90 -2.84
CA GLU A 78 -8.99 -14.56 -2.72
C GLU A 78 -8.80 -13.31 -1.88
N SER A 79 -7.70 -13.25 -1.14
CA SER A 79 -7.39 -12.11 -0.27
C SER A 79 -6.78 -10.96 -1.06
N ILE A 80 -7.32 -9.75 -0.90
CA ILE A 80 -6.65 -8.52 -1.35
C ILE A 80 -5.67 -8.11 -0.25
N ARG A 81 -4.39 -7.96 -0.62
CA ARG A 81 -3.30 -7.76 0.33
C ARG A 81 -2.60 -6.42 0.12
N MET A 82 -2.08 -5.85 1.19
CA MET A 82 -1.14 -4.72 1.17
C MET A 82 0.00 -5.05 2.12
N GLY A 83 1.24 -4.95 1.62
CA GLY A 83 2.46 -5.40 2.31
C GLY A 83 2.34 -6.80 2.96
N GLY A 84 1.60 -7.70 2.31
CA GLY A 84 1.40 -9.09 2.74
C GLY A 84 0.21 -9.31 3.69
N ARG A 85 -0.31 -8.27 4.33
CA ARG A 85 -1.49 -8.36 5.19
C ARG A 85 -2.78 -8.34 4.36
N ALA A 86 -3.71 -9.25 4.66
CA ALA A 86 -5.05 -9.22 4.06
C ALA A 86 -5.85 -8.03 4.62
N ILE A 87 -6.29 -7.15 3.73
CA ILE A 87 -7.05 -5.92 4.05
C ILE A 87 -8.46 -5.93 3.42
N GLY A 88 -8.75 -6.96 2.65
CA GLY A 88 -9.99 -7.16 1.93
C GLY A 88 -10.00 -8.50 1.21
N SER A 89 -11.01 -8.71 0.39
CA SER A 89 -11.17 -9.92 -0.40
C SER A 89 -11.83 -9.61 -1.75
N ILE A 90 -11.57 -10.46 -2.72
CA ILE A 90 -12.38 -10.58 -3.92
C ILE A 90 -13.02 -11.97 -3.92
N THR A 91 -14.33 -12.03 -4.14
CA THR A 91 -15.11 -13.25 -4.17
C THR A 91 -15.87 -13.34 -5.48
N VAL A 92 -15.78 -14.47 -6.15
CA VAL A 92 -16.61 -14.80 -7.31
C VAL A 92 -17.62 -15.86 -6.91
N SER A 93 -18.88 -15.67 -7.30
CA SER A 93 -19.97 -16.63 -7.11
C SER A 93 -20.50 -17.09 -8.46
N ASP A 94 -20.86 -18.37 -8.60
CA ASP A 94 -21.52 -18.87 -9.82
C ASP A 94 -22.76 -19.68 -9.48
N GLN A 95 -23.93 -19.22 -9.92
CA GLN A 95 -25.23 -19.83 -9.62
C GLN A 95 -25.50 -21.12 -10.43
N GLY A 96 -24.74 -21.36 -11.50
CA GLY A 96 -24.86 -22.55 -12.35
C GLY A 96 -24.02 -23.74 -11.87
N LEU A 97 -23.15 -23.54 -10.88
CA LEU A 97 -22.30 -24.60 -10.33
C LEU A 97 -23.01 -25.40 -9.24
N ALA A 98 -22.64 -26.68 -9.12
CA ALA A 98 -23.13 -27.56 -8.06
C ALA A 98 -22.39 -27.34 -6.72
N GLY A 99 -21.14 -26.85 -6.76
CA GLY A 99 -20.29 -26.66 -5.59
C GLY A 99 -18.96 -25.99 -5.92
N PRO A 100 -18.20 -25.50 -4.92
CA PRO A 100 -16.93 -24.79 -5.12
C PRO A 100 -15.84 -25.63 -5.80
N GLU A 101 -15.93 -26.95 -5.73
CA GLU A 101 -15.04 -27.90 -6.42
C GLU A 101 -15.25 -27.91 -7.94
N ALA A 102 -16.40 -27.44 -8.43
CA ALA A 102 -16.73 -27.39 -9.85
C ALA A 102 -16.03 -26.25 -10.61
N PHE A 103 -15.45 -25.27 -9.90
CA PHE A 103 -14.61 -24.26 -10.52
C PHE A 103 -13.32 -24.87 -11.07
N LEU A 104 -12.99 -24.49 -12.30
CA LEU A 104 -11.80 -24.97 -12.99
C LEU A 104 -10.50 -24.45 -12.37
N THR A 105 -9.41 -25.18 -12.60
CA THR A 105 -8.07 -24.74 -12.20
C THR A 105 -7.72 -23.38 -12.82
N GLU A 106 -8.08 -23.18 -14.08
CA GLU A 106 -7.88 -21.93 -14.81
C GLU A 106 -8.67 -20.77 -14.20
N GLU A 107 -9.91 -21.00 -13.74
CA GLU A 107 -10.74 -19.97 -13.08
C GLU A 107 -10.18 -19.58 -11.70
N ARG A 108 -9.59 -20.54 -10.98
CA ARG A 108 -8.88 -20.26 -9.72
C ARG A 108 -7.64 -19.40 -9.97
N LEU A 109 -6.83 -19.76 -10.96
CA LEU A 109 -5.65 -19.00 -11.36
C LEU A 109 -6.02 -17.59 -11.88
N LEU A 110 -7.14 -17.47 -12.59
CA LEU A 110 -7.67 -16.18 -13.03
C LEU A 110 -8.03 -15.31 -11.81
N LEU A 111 -8.77 -15.84 -10.84
CA LEU A 111 -9.13 -15.11 -9.63
C LEU A 111 -7.91 -14.71 -8.79
N GLU A 112 -6.93 -15.61 -8.65
CA GLU A 112 -5.66 -15.32 -8.00
C GLU A 112 -4.94 -14.15 -8.68
N THR A 113 -4.87 -14.17 -10.02
CA THR A 113 -4.26 -13.11 -10.82
C THR A 113 -4.99 -11.78 -10.66
N VAL A 114 -6.33 -11.79 -10.65
CA VAL A 114 -7.15 -10.59 -10.42
C VAL A 114 -6.93 -10.05 -9.01
N SER A 115 -6.89 -10.92 -8.02
CA SER A 115 -6.60 -10.54 -6.63
C SER A 115 -5.23 -9.88 -6.49
N TRP A 116 -4.22 -10.40 -7.20
CA TRP A 116 -2.90 -9.80 -7.26
C TRP A 116 -2.91 -8.41 -7.93
N LEU A 117 -3.62 -8.24 -9.04
CA LEU A 117 -3.78 -6.93 -9.70
C LEU A 117 -4.47 -5.91 -8.78
N LEU A 118 -5.50 -6.32 -8.05
CA LEU A 118 -6.17 -5.48 -7.06
C LEU A 118 -5.27 -5.12 -5.89
N SER A 119 -4.50 -6.08 -5.39
CA SER A 119 -3.52 -5.86 -4.31
C SER A 119 -2.51 -4.78 -4.72
N ASN A 120 -1.93 -4.91 -5.91
CA ASN A 120 -1.01 -3.92 -6.47
C ASN A 120 -1.69 -2.56 -6.67
N PHE A 121 -2.91 -2.54 -7.23
CA PHE A 121 -3.65 -1.29 -7.44
C PHE A 121 -3.91 -0.54 -6.15
N VAL A 122 -4.37 -1.26 -5.13
CA VAL A 122 -4.66 -0.68 -3.81
C VAL A 122 -3.38 -0.15 -3.16
N GLU A 123 -2.29 -0.91 -3.25
CA GLU A 123 -0.98 -0.48 -2.80
C GLU A 123 -0.56 0.82 -3.52
N TRP A 124 -0.66 0.87 -4.86
CA TRP A 124 -0.41 2.07 -5.66
C TRP A 124 -1.33 3.25 -5.31
N ARG A 125 -2.62 3.01 -5.02
CA ARG A 125 -3.61 4.05 -4.74
C ARG A 125 -3.41 4.67 -3.36
N HIS A 126 -3.07 3.85 -2.36
CA HIS A 126 -2.67 4.33 -1.03
C HIS A 126 -1.36 5.13 -1.07
N LEU A 127 -0.40 4.69 -1.89
CA LEU A 127 0.83 5.44 -2.16
C LEU A 127 0.58 6.74 -2.95
N GLY A 128 -0.49 6.81 -3.75
CA GLY A 128 -0.90 8.00 -4.50
C GLY A 128 -1.50 9.11 -3.62
N ILE A 129 -2.24 8.74 -2.57
CA ILE A 129 -2.83 9.67 -1.58
C ILE A 129 -1.74 10.31 -0.69
N LEU A 130 -0.63 9.59 -0.47
CA LEU A 130 0.51 10.04 0.35
C LEU A 130 1.56 10.87 -0.42
N GLY A 131 1.28 11.27 -1.67
CA GLY A 131 2.14 12.18 -2.43
C GLY A 131 3.19 11.47 -3.28
N LYS A 132 2.74 10.98 -4.44
CA LYS A 132 3.50 10.59 -5.65
C LYS A 132 4.97 10.14 -5.48
N ARG A 133 5.18 8.83 -5.74
CA ARG A 133 6.29 8.22 -6.54
C ARG A 133 7.34 7.39 -5.78
N LEU A 134 6.99 6.35 -4.99
CA LEU A 134 7.99 5.33 -4.61
C LEU A 134 8.16 4.33 -5.77
N PRO A 135 9.39 3.97 -6.18
CA PRO A 135 9.61 2.96 -7.21
C PRO A 135 9.18 1.60 -6.67
N SER A 136 8.54 0.82 -7.53
CA SER A 136 8.31 -0.60 -7.33
C SER A 136 9.64 -1.35 -7.26
N SER A 137 10.02 -1.86 -6.09
CA SER A 137 10.73 -3.14 -5.93
C SER A 137 10.96 -3.41 -4.44
N ARG A 138 11.33 -4.64 -4.11
CA ARG A 138 11.66 -5.13 -2.76
C ARG A 138 12.73 -4.34 -1.97
N ASP A 139 13.29 -3.22 -2.46
CA ASP A 139 14.50 -2.59 -1.88
C ASP A 139 14.42 -1.06 -1.69
N SER A 140 13.47 -0.51 -0.92
CA SER A 140 13.55 0.93 -0.60
C SER A 140 12.91 1.39 0.71
N HIS A 141 13.12 0.58 1.75
CA HIS A 141 12.84 0.96 3.12
C HIS A 141 13.55 2.25 3.57
N TRP A 142 14.72 2.58 3.04
CA TRP A 142 15.39 3.85 3.35
C TRP A 142 14.78 5.03 2.56
N GLN A 143 14.32 4.83 1.31
CA GLN A 143 13.80 5.92 0.48
C GLN A 143 12.47 6.49 0.97
N TRP A 144 11.59 5.65 1.53
CA TRP A 144 10.35 6.17 2.10
C TRP A 144 10.63 6.99 3.37
N ARG A 145 11.60 6.57 4.19
CA ARG A 145 12.06 7.30 5.37
C ARG A 145 12.68 8.64 4.98
N GLU A 146 13.52 8.69 3.95
CA GLU A 146 14.02 9.95 3.38
C GLU A 146 12.90 10.90 2.93
N ARG A 147 11.79 10.39 2.41
CA ARG A 147 10.65 11.22 1.97
C ARG A 147 9.80 11.73 3.11
N LEU A 148 9.59 10.91 4.14
CA LEU A 148 8.98 11.37 5.39
C LEU A 148 9.76 12.59 5.90
N LEU A 149 11.08 12.51 5.90
CA LEU A 149 11.95 13.62 6.28
C LEU A 149 11.77 14.83 5.36
N GLY A 150 11.68 14.62 4.05
CA GLY A 150 11.33 15.69 3.10
C GLY A 150 10.02 16.42 3.47
N GLY A 151 8.98 15.66 3.87
CA GLY A 151 7.70 16.23 4.31
C GLY A 151 7.77 16.96 5.66
N ILE A 152 8.58 16.46 6.61
CA ILE A 152 8.88 17.14 7.87
C ILE A 152 9.57 18.47 7.57
N VAL A 153 10.63 18.45 6.75
CA VAL A 153 11.39 19.65 6.38
C VAL A 153 10.52 20.69 5.68
N GLU A 154 9.67 20.27 4.73
CA GLU A 154 8.75 21.18 4.03
C GLU A 154 7.75 21.87 4.96
N LYS A 155 7.32 21.17 6.02
CA LYS A 155 6.31 21.66 6.98
C LYS A 155 6.92 22.26 8.24
N PHE A 156 8.24 22.28 8.33
CA PHE A 156 8.94 22.87 9.45
C PHE A 156 8.68 24.39 9.49
N ASP A 157 8.33 24.89 10.67
CA ASP A 157 8.03 26.29 10.91
C ASP A 157 8.92 26.80 12.04
N GLU A 158 10.00 27.50 11.66
CA GLU A 158 10.99 28.02 12.60
C GLU A 158 10.36 28.98 13.63
N SER A 159 9.29 29.69 13.27
CA SER A 159 8.59 30.58 14.21
C SER A 159 7.84 29.84 15.32
N LYS A 160 7.52 28.56 15.11
CA LYS A 160 6.84 27.70 16.08
C LYS A 160 7.78 26.82 16.87
N PHE A 161 8.83 26.34 16.19
CA PHE A 161 9.72 25.31 16.69
C PHE A 161 11.09 25.83 17.10
N GLY A 162 11.41 27.10 16.85
CA GLY A 162 12.73 27.67 17.08
C GLY A 162 13.77 27.20 16.06
N HIS A 163 14.91 27.89 16.01
CA HIS A 163 15.99 27.54 15.09
C HIS A 163 16.58 26.17 15.44
N ALA A 164 16.48 25.23 14.50
CA ALA A 164 16.99 23.87 14.63
C ALA A 164 17.76 23.45 13.37
N LYS A 165 18.83 22.67 13.54
CA LYS A 165 19.46 21.90 12.45
C LYS A 165 19.14 20.43 12.66
N ILE A 166 18.65 19.77 11.61
CA ILE A 166 18.21 18.37 11.69
C ILE A 166 19.08 17.53 10.76
N HIS A 167 19.71 16.50 11.33
CA HIS A 167 20.53 15.54 10.61
C HIS A 167 19.91 14.15 10.69
N ILE A 168 19.95 13.42 9.58
CA ILE A 168 19.56 12.01 9.54
C ILE A 168 20.78 11.12 9.76
N GLY A 169 20.65 10.08 10.58
CA GLY A 169 21.66 9.05 10.75
C GLY A 169 21.14 7.62 10.59
N GLY A 170 21.94 6.68 11.09
CA GLY A 170 21.56 5.27 11.17
C GLY A 170 21.49 4.58 9.81
N SER A 171 20.67 3.52 9.74
CA SER A 171 20.52 2.73 8.51
C SER A 171 19.80 3.48 7.40
N THR A 172 19.04 4.52 7.73
CA THR A 172 18.32 5.31 6.73
C THR A 172 19.26 6.19 5.92
N GLU A 173 20.21 6.85 6.58
CA GLU A 173 21.22 7.66 5.89
C GLU A 173 22.11 6.79 4.98
N ARG A 174 22.49 5.60 5.43
CA ARG A 174 23.35 4.66 4.68
C ARG A 174 22.67 3.95 3.52
N GLY A 175 21.35 4.11 3.36
CA GLY A 175 20.59 3.37 2.36
C GLY A 175 20.40 1.88 2.67
N GLU A 176 20.57 1.48 3.94
CA GLU A 176 20.57 0.09 4.42
C GLU A 176 19.33 -0.26 5.26
N ALA A 177 18.40 0.69 5.45
CA ALA A 177 17.23 0.47 6.29
C ALA A 177 16.40 -0.73 5.80
N THR A 178 15.86 -1.50 6.74
CA THR A 178 14.95 -2.62 6.49
C THR A 178 13.52 -2.24 6.91
N HIS A 179 12.56 -3.18 6.82
CA HIS A 179 11.20 -2.92 7.29
C HIS A 179 11.14 -2.58 8.78
N GLY A 180 12.04 -3.13 9.59
CA GLY A 180 12.12 -2.93 11.04
C GLY A 180 12.98 -1.75 11.53
N SER A 181 13.60 -0.98 10.64
CA SER A 181 14.47 0.14 11.06
C SER A 181 13.70 1.33 11.60
N ASP A 182 14.25 2.02 12.58
CA ASP A 182 13.85 3.37 12.98
C ASP A 182 14.53 4.45 12.10
N ILE A 183 14.18 5.71 12.36
CA ILE A 183 14.76 6.91 11.77
C ILE A 183 15.45 7.68 12.88
N ASP A 184 16.78 7.70 12.87
CA ASP A 184 17.55 8.50 13.82
C ASP A 184 17.65 9.95 13.34
N LEU A 185 17.12 10.86 14.16
CA LEU A 185 17.23 12.30 13.99
C LEU A 185 18.15 12.90 15.05
N TYR A 186 19.19 13.59 14.60
CA TYR A 186 20.12 14.31 15.45
C TYR A 186 19.86 15.80 15.31
N ILE A 187 19.46 16.45 16.41
CA ILE A 187 18.96 17.82 16.37
C ILE A 187 19.83 18.75 17.22
N GLU A 188 20.41 19.76 16.58
CA GLU A 188 20.96 20.95 17.24
C GLU A 188 19.84 21.99 17.34
N HIS A 189 19.52 22.48 18.54
CA HIS A 189 18.42 23.42 18.74
C HIS A 189 18.83 24.59 19.62
N GLN A 190 18.60 25.81 19.13
CA GLN A 190 19.05 27.06 19.74
C GLN A 190 17.91 27.89 20.36
N GLY A 191 16.69 27.36 20.38
CA GLY A 191 15.54 28.00 21.01
C GLY A 191 15.37 27.63 22.49
N THR A 192 14.25 28.07 23.03
CA THR A 192 13.79 27.83 24.41
C THR A 192 13.38 26.38 24.65
N ASP A 193 13.33 25.96 25.92
CA ASP A 193 12.87 24.62 26.28
C ASP A 193 11.43 24.34 25.80
N LEU A 194 10.57 25.37 25.77
CA LEU A 194 9.21 25.26 25.25
C LEU A 194 9.18 25.01 23.74
N GLU A 195 10.07 25.65 22.97
CA GLU A 195 10.20 25.41 21.53
C GLU A 195 10.76 24.00 21.24
N LYS A 196 11.72 23.55 22.04
CA LYS A 196 12.23 22.16 22.00
C LYS A 196 11.13 21.14 22.27
N GLU A 197 10.33 21.37 23.31
CA GLU A 197 9.21 20.49 23.68
C GLU A 197 8.14 20.46 22.58
N ARG A 198 7.81 21.60 21.98
CA ARG A 198 6.88 21.67 20.83
C ARG A 198 7.39 20.91 19.62
N LEU A 199 8.67 21.07 19.29
CA LEU A 199 9.30 20.32 18.21
C LEU A 199 9.23 18.81 18.48
N LEU A 200 9.52 18.39 19.72
CA LEU A 200 9.44 16.98 20.12
C LEU A 200 8.03 16.42 19.94
N TYR A 201 6.99 17.06 20.46
CA TYR A 201 5.62 16.57 20.32
C TYR A 201 5.15 16.56 18.86
N TRP A 202 5.59 17.52 18.06
CA TRP A 202 5.26 17.53 16.64
C TRP A 202 5.92 16.35 15.91
N LEU A 203 7.21 16.10 16.15
CA LEU A 203 7.92 14.93 15.62
C LEU A 203 7.32 13.61 16.12
N GLU A 204 6.90 13.54 17.38
CA GLU A 204 6.18 12.39 17.94
C GLU A 204 4.88 12.13 17.19
N GLY A 205 4.13 13.18 16.85
CA GLY A 205 2.92 13.08 16.03
C GLY A 205 3.18 12.47 14.65
N TRP A 206 4.28 12.86 14.00
CA TRP A 206 4.73 12.22 12.74
C TRP A 206 5.15 10.77 12.97
N SER A 207 5.93 10.52 14.03
CA SER A 207 6.46 9.22 14.41
C SER A 207 5.34 8.18 14.57
N GLN A 208 4.32 8.51 15.36
CA GLN A 208 3.17 7.65 15.65
C GLN A 208 2.27 7.44 14.42
N SER A 209 2.04 8.50 13.64
CA SER A 209 1.22 8.41 12.41
C SER A 209 1.84 7.46 11.40
N VAL A 210 3.17 7.52 11.25
CA VAL A 210 3.92 6.65 10.33
C VAL A 210 4.07 5.25 10.89
N ALA A 211 4.25 5.09 12.20
CA ALA A 211 4.29 3.78 12.86
C ALA A 211 3.04 2.96 12.58
N GLU A 212 1.86 3.60 12.64
CA GLU A 212 0.60 2.93 12.34
C GLU A 212 0.49 2.52 10.87
N ILE A 213 0.96 3.37 9.95
CA ILE A 213 1.04 3.04 8.52
C ILE A 213 2.00 1.86 8.29
N ALA A 214 3.18 1.88 8.90
CA ALA A 214 4.17 0.81 8.80
C ALA A 214 3.61 -0.51 9.35
N ARG A 215 2.93 -0.48 10.50
CA ARG A 215 2.27 -1.65 11.09
C ARG A 215 1.19 -2.24 10.20
N ILE A 216 0.37 -1.39 9.57
CA ILE A 216 -0.67 -1.84 8.63
C ILE A 216 -0.03 -2.48 7.40
N GLN A 217 1.07 -1.90 6.90
CA GLN A 217 1.77 -2.34 5.70
C GLN A 217 2.58 -3.62 5.95
N THR A 218 3.48 -3.66 6.92
CA THR A 218 4.47 -4.75 7.08
C THR A 218 4.15 -5.70 8.23
N GLY A 219 3.22 -5.33 9.13
CA GLY A 219 2.97 -6.04 10.38
C GLY A 219 4.00 -5.75 11.48
N GLU A 220 5.03 -4.96 11.20
CA GLU A 220 6.06 -4.58 12.17
C GLU A 220 5.50 -3.65 13.25
N LEU A 221 5.96 -3.82 14.49
CA LEU A 221 5.49 -3.03 15.62
C LEU A 221 6.54 -2.00 16.01
N PHE A 222 6.13 -0.74 16.06
CA PHE A 222 6.90 0.40 16.56
C PHE A 222 6.12 1.04 17.72
N PRO A 223 6.11 0.42 18.91
CA PRO A 223 5.27 0.87 20.04
C PRO A 223 5.61 2.31 20.49
N ASP A 224 6.87 2.71 20.34
CA ASP A 224 7.38 4.03 20.68
C ASP A 224 7.52 4.95 19.44
N GLY A 225 6.93 4.56 18.30
CA GLY A 225 7.05 5.28 17.04
C GLY A 225 8.29 4.89 16.21
N VAL A 226 8.41 5.47 15.00
CA VAL A 226 9.48 5.15 14.03
C VAL A 226 10.63 6.16 14.09
N ILE A 227 10.44 7.34 14.65
CA ILE A 227 11.46 8.40 14.74
C ILE A 227 12.09 8.37 16.14
N ASN A 228 13.41 8.22 16.19
CA ASN A 228 14.23 8.35 17.38
C ASN A 228 14.93 9.73 17.37
N VAL A 229 14.69 10.56 18.38
CA VAL A 229 15.27 11.92 18.46
C VAL A 229 16.42 11.96 19.46
N VAL A 230 17.59 12.37 18.98
CA VAL A 230 18.81 12.58 19.77
C VAL A 230 19.15 14.07 19.78
N TRP A 231 19.07 14.69 20.96
CA TRP A 231 19.48 16.09 21.14
C TRP A 231 20.98 16.23 21.26
N LEU A 232 21.57 17.15 20.49
CA LEU A 232 23.00 17.42 20.53
C LEU A 232 23.32 18.55 21.51
N SER A 233 24.30 18.34 22.39
CA SER A 233 24.76 19.32 23.39
C SER A 233 25.89 20.24 22.88
N GLY A 234 26.13 20.29 21.57
CA GLY A 234 27.21 21.06 20.92
C GLY A 234 27.23 20.86 19.40
N GLU A 235 28.21 21.43 18.70
CA GLU A 235 28.41 21.16 17.27
C GLU A 235 28.69 19.68 17.03
N LEU A 236 28.12 19.16 15.95
CA LEU A 236 28.17 17.75 15.60
C LEU A 236 29.63 17.31 15.31
N ASP A 237 30.10 16.29 16.04
CA ASP A 237 31.43 15.70 15.81
C ASP A 237 31.44 14.89 14.51
N THR A 238 31.72 15.59 13.41
CA THR A 238 31.80 15.02 12.05
C THR A 238 32.94 14.02 11.88
N ALA A 239 33.92 13.99 12.79
CA ALA A 239 35.03 13.04 12.75
C ALA A 239 34.64 11.68 13.34
N ARG A 240 33.71 11.65 14.30
CA ARG A 240 33.19 10.42 14.92
C ARG A 240 32.02 9.82 14.15
N PHE A 241 31.39 10.62 13.30
CA PHE A 241 30.24 10.22 12.49
C PHE A 241 30.26 10.89 11.09
N PRO A 242 31.05 10.37 10.16
CA PRO A 242 31.27 10.97 8.84
C PRO A 242 30.07 10.89 7.87
N GLN A 243 28.91 10.41 8.33
CA GLN A 243 27.76 9.99 7.54
C GLN A 243 26.46 10.63 8.06
N TYR A 244 26.47 11.95 8.22
CA TYR A 244 25.26 12.70 8.52
C TYR A 244 24.94 13.60 7.34
N ARG A 245 23.76 13.38 6.73
CA ARG A 245 23.23 14.30 5.72
C ARG A 245 22.37 15.35 6.41
N ARG A 246 22.73 16.62 6.26
CA ARG A 246 21.89 17.73 6.72
C ARG A 246 20.62 17.76 5.89
N VAL A 247 19.47 17.78 6.56
CA VAL A 247 18.15 17.80 5.92
C VAL A 247 17.45 19.15 6.14
N LEU A 248 17.81 19.87 7.22
CA LEU A 248 17.41 21.25 7.54
C LEU A 248 18.59 22.00 8.17
#